data_AF-A0A1P8UA63-F1
#
_entry.id   AF-A0A1P8UA63-F1
#
_cell.length_a   1.000
_cell.length_b   1.000
_cell.length_c   1.000
_cell.angle_alpha   90.00
_cell.angle_beta   90.00
_cell.angle_gamma   90.00
#
_symmetry.space_group_name_H-M   'P 1'
#
loop_
_entity.id
_entity.type
_entity.pdbx_description
1 polymer ?
#
loop_
_entity_poly.entity_id
_entity_poly.type
_entity_poly.pdbx_seq_one_letter_code
_entity_poly.pdbx_strand_id
1 'polypeptide(L)'
;MITRDGLAVELDEQFHFTRYRAMTLRIKRLGALPWAGPYFDYCAQFESAAARGGGRWTSPSTEKMFGASDPVGVFGKRGSARAKQRALYDAMKDFAASVGVVRLARISIYDRVNGATVDDVLYGRVAVDPPQVRASLEARAYPAAS
;
A
#
# COMPACT_ATOMS: atom_id res chain seq x y z
N MET A 1 8.98 0.24 9.00
CA MET A 1 9.89 0.92 9.97
C MET A 1 9.10 1.26 11.22
N ILE A 2 9.71 1.39 12.40
CA ILE A 2 9.04 1.89 13.62
C ILE A 2 9.79 3.13 14.10
N THR A 3 9.08 4.21 14.39
CA THR A 3 9.66 5.45 14.93
C THR A 3 9.95 5.32 16.43
N ARG A 4 10.73 6.26 16.99
CA ARG A 4 11.02 6.28 18.45
C ARG A 4 9.75 6.39 19.31
N ASP A 5 8.70 7.02 18.80
CA ASP A 5 7.38 7.14 19.45
C ASP A 5 6.41 6.00 19.09
N GLY A 6 6.92 4.88 18.56
CA GLY A 6 6.14 3.66 18.35
C GLY A 6 5.19 3.67 17.16
N LEU A 7 5.27 4.66 16.26
CA LEU A 7 4.50 4.67 15.02
C LEU A 7 5.13 3.68 14.03
N ALA A 8 4.38 2.65 13.63
CA ALA A 8 4.73 1.81 12.50
C ALA A 8 4.49 2.59 11.20
N VAL A 9 5.49 2.66 10.34
CA VAL A 9 5.43 3.34 9.04
C VAL A 9 5.68 2.30 7.94
N GLU A 10 4.73 2.22 7.00
CA GLU A 10 4.82 1.41 5.79
C GLU A 10 4.88 2.34 4.56
N LEU A 11 5.90 2.14 3.73
CA LEU A 11 6.03 2.77 2.43
C LEU A 11 5.44 1.84 1.37
N ASP A 12 4.41 2.32 0.68
CA ASP A 12 3.74 1.57 -0.38
C ASP A 12 4.20 2.03 -1.76
N GLU A 13 4.97 1.15 -2.41
CA GLU A 13 5.47 1.31 -3.77
C GLU A 13 4.46 0.77 -4.80
N GLN A 14 4.81 0.87 -6.09
CA GLN A 14 3.97 0.54 -7.26
C GLN A 14 3.18 -0.77 -7.12
N PHE A 15 3.77 -1.82 -6.53
CA PHE A 15 3.16 -3.14 -6.43
C PHE A 15 1.96 -3.25 -5.48
N HIS A 16 1.73 -2.24 -4.63
CA HIS A 16 0.61 -2.22 -3.70
C HIS A 16 -0.67 -1.73 -4.37
N PHE A 17 -0.58 -0.98 -5.46
CA PHE A 17 -1.72 -0.33 -6.09
C PHE A 17 -2.31 -1.21 -7.19
N THR A 18 -3.13 -2.19 -6.80
CA THR A 18 -3.78 -3.15 -7.70
C THR A 18 -5.27 -3.27 -7.37
N ARG A 19 -6.08 -3.82 -8.28
CA ARG A 19 -7.50 -4.10 -8.01
C ARG A 19 -7.73 -4.90 -6.73
N TYR A 20 -6.81 -5.77 -6.37
CA TYR A 20 -6.92 -6.59 -5.15
C TYR A 20 -6.76 -5.76 -3.89
N ARG A 21 -5.89 -4.74 -3.91
CA ARG A 21 -5.78 -3.78 -2.81
C ARG A 21 -7.04 -2.94 -2.66
N ALA A 22 -7.59 -2.46 -3.78
CA ALA A 22 -8.89 -1.80 -3.77
C ALA A 22 -10.00 -2.73 -3.21
N MET A 23 -10.01 -4.00 -3.57
CA MET A 23 -10.96 -4.97 -3.01
C MET A 23 -10.86 -5.11 -1.49
N THR A 24 -9.65 -5.17 -0.93
CA THR A 24 -9.50 -5.29 0.53
C THR A 24 -9.90 -4.01 1.26
N LEU A 25 -9.64 -2.84 0.69
CA LEU A 25 -10.08 -1.55 1.25
C LEU A 25 -11.60 -1.33 1.17
N ARG A 26 -12.35 -2.10 0.36
CA ARG A 26 -13.82 -2.08 0.35
C ARG A 26 -14.44 -2.74 1.59
N ILE A 27 -13.68 -3.46 2.39
CA ILE A 27 -14.16 -3.95 3.69
C ILE A 27 -14.47 -2.72 4.55
N LYS A 28 -15.72 -2.57 5.00
CA LYS A 28 -16.25 -1.35 5.65
C LYS A 28 -15.31 -0.73 6.68
N ARG A 29 -14.71 -1.53 7.55
CA ARG A 29 -13.78 -1.06 8.57
C ARG A 29 -12.46 -0.54 7.98
N LEU A 30 -11.93 -1.23 6.97
CA LEU A 30 -10.67 -0.83 6.33
C LEU A 30 -10.84 0.39 5.42
N GLY A 31 -12.03 0.54 4.82
CA GLY A 31 -12.38 1.72 4.01
C GLY A 31 -12.44 3.02 4.80
N ALA A 32 -12.49 2.96 6.13
CA ALA A 32 -12.45 4.13 7.01
C ALA A 32 -11.02 4.56 7.40
N LEU A 33 -9.99 3.83 6.96
CA LEU A 33 -8.60 4.14 7.29
C LEU A 33 -8.10 5.39 6.52
N PRO A 34 -7.19 6.20 7.09
CA PRO A 34 -6.75 7.48 6.49
C PRO A 34 -6.13 7.37 5.09
N TRP A 35 -5.57 6.22 4.73
CA TRP A 35 -5.01 5.98 3.39
C TRP A 35 -6.03 5.48 2.37
N ALA A 36 -7.20 4.99 2.80
CA ALA A 36 -8.11 4.24 1.93
C ALA A 36 -8.59 5.06 0.72
N GLY A 37 -9.00 6.32 0.94
CA GLY A 37 -9.51 7.21 -0.11
C GLY A 37 -8.54 7.33 -1.30
N PRO A 38 -7.34 7.93 -1.11
CA PRO A 38 -6.37 8.07 -2.18
C PRO A 38 -5.91 6.74 -2.79
N TYR A 39 -5.93 5.66 -2.01
CA TYR A 39 -5.49 4.35 -2.51
C TYR A 39 -6.46 3.76 -3.53
N PHE A 40 -7.76 4.07 -3.47
CA PHE A 40 -8.68 3.70 -4.54
C PHE A 40 -8.28 4.34 -5.86
N ASP A 41 -7.95 5.63 -5.84
CA ASP A 41 -7.52 6.37 -7.02
C ASP A 41 -6.18 5.82 -7.55
N TYR A 42 -5.23 5.55 -6.66
CA TYR A 42 -3.93 4.99 -7.05
C TYR A 42 -4.08 3.58 -7.65
N CYS A 43 -4.95 2.73 -7.08
CA CYS A 43 -5.21 1.40 -7.63
C CYS A 43 -5.85 1.48 -9.03
N ALA A 44 -6.71 2.47 -9.27
CA ALA A 44 -7.32 2.67 -10.58
C ALA A 44 -6.32 3.22 -11.61
N GLN A 45 -5.48 4.20 -11.21
CA GLN A 45 -4.56 4.89 -12.10
C GLN A 45 -3.29 4.10 -12.40
N PHE A 46 -2.77 3.34 -11.42
CA PHE A 46 -1.40 2.80 -11.48
C PHE A 46 -1.32 1.27 -11.48
N GLU A 47 -2.44 0.55 -11.68
CA GLU A 47 -2.43 -0.92 -11.71
C GLU A 47 -1.47 -1.48 -12.78
N SER A 48 -1.37 -0.82 -13.94
CA SER A 48 -0.44 -1.21 -15.00
C SER A 48 1.03 -1.14 -14.55
N ALA A 49 1.40 -0.12 -13.75
CA ALA A 49 2.76 0.03 -13.22
C ALA A 49 3.14 -1.10 -12.23
N ALA A 50 2.15 -1.76 -11.62
CA ALA A 50 2.36 -2.91 -10.75
C ALA A 50 2.70 -4.20 -11.53
N ALA A 51 2.48 -4.25 -12.85
CA ALA A 51 2.70 -5.44 -13.68
C ALA A 51 4.19 -5.65 -14.03
N ARG A 52 4.96 -6.13 -13.05
CA ARG A 52 6.36 -6.54 -13.28
C ARG A 52 6.51 -8.05 -13.23
N GLY A 53 7.28 -8.59 -14.18
CA GLY A 53 7.52 -10.03 -14.32
C GLY A 53 8.30 -10.69 -13.18
N GLY A 54 8.46 -12.01 -13.30
CA GLY A 54 9.14 -12.85 -12.31
C GLY A 54 8.36 -12.98 -10.99
N GLY A 55 9.08 -13.12 -9.87
CA GLY A 55 8.52 -13.28 -8.52
C GLY A 55 7.63 -12.14 -8.02
N ARG A 56 7.54 -11.04 -8.77
CA ARG A 56 6.66 -9.90 -8.49
C ARG A 56 5.24 -10.10 -9.04
N TRP A 57 5.09 -10.94 -10.07
CA TRP A 57 3.80 -11.30 -10.67
C TRP A 57 3.25 -12.61 -10.12
N THR A 58 4.11 -13.63 -10.03
CA THR A 58 3.71 -14.97 -9.58
C THR A 58 4.91 -15.73 -9.02
N SER A 59 4.63 -16.73 -8.20
CA SER A 59 5.58 -17.72 -7.67
C SER A 59 4.85 -19.02 -7.34
N PRO A 60 5.54 -20.17 -7.27
CA PRO A 60 4.90 -21.44 -6.89
C PRO A 60 4.14 -21.38 -5.57
N SER A 61 4.67 -20.65 -4.57
CA SER A 61 3.98 -20.48 -3.29
C SER A 61 2.72 -19.62 -3.39
N THR A 62 2.75 -18.55 -4.19
CA THR A 62 1.55 -17.71 -4.39
C THR A 62 0.46 -18.45 -5.15
N GLU A 63 0.83 -19.28 -6.14
CA GLU A 63 -0.15 -20.04 -6.93
C GLU A 63 -0.78 -21.18 -6.13
N LYS A 64 -0.03 -21.82 -5.22
CA LYS A 64 -0.61 -22.77 -4.26
C LYS A 64 -1.71 -22.15 -3.40
N MET A 65 -1.60 -20.86 -3.07
CA MET A 65 -2.56 -20.16 -2.22
C MET A 65 -3.69 -19.48 -2.99
N PHE A 66 -3.41 -18.92 -4.16
CA PHE A 66 -4.34 -18.04 -4.90
C PHE A 66 -4.72 -18.54 -6.29
N GLY A 67 -4.27 -19.74 -6.66
CA GLY A 67 -4.40 -20.31 -8.00
C GLY A 67 -3.38 -19.73 -8.99
N ALA A 68 -3.34 -20.33 -10.18
CA ALA A 68 -2.46 -19.90 -11.27
C ALA A 68 -2.70 -18.43 -11.64
N SER A 69 -1.64 -17.72 -12.01
CA SER A 69 -1.76 -16.35 -12.53
C SER A 69 -2.16 -16.33 -14.01
N ASP A 70 -2.66 -15.18 -14.46
CA ASP A 70 -2.63 -14.84 -15.88
C ASP A 70 -1.19 -14.52 -16.33
N PRO A 71 -0.90 -14.42 -17.64
CA PRO A 71 0.40 -13.94 -18.11
C PRO A 71 0.76 -12.57 -17.52
N VAL A 72 2.06 -12.26 -17.42
CA VAL A 72 2.53 -10.99 -16.87
C VAL A 72 1.90 -9.82 -17.62
N GLY A 73 1.33 -8.85 -16.89
CA GLY A 73 0.67 -7.69 -17.47
C GLY A 73 -0.74 -7.94 -18.01
N VAL A 74 -1.22 -9.19 -17.99
CA VAL A 74 -2.61 -9.51 -18.34
C VAL A 74 -3.46 -9.48 -17.08
N PHE A 75 -4.35 -8.50 -17.01
CA PHE A 75 -5.27 -8.34 -15.89
C PHE A 75 -6.63 -9.02 -16.15
N GLY A 76 -6.56 -10.29 -16.56
CA GLY A 76 -7.73 -11.12 -16.85
C GLY A 76 -8.42 -11.64 -15.59
N LYS A 77 -9.14 -12.75 -15.73
CA LYS A 77 -9.92 -13.38 -14.65
C LYS A 77 -9.05 -13.82 -13.47
N ARG A 78 -7.82 -14.29 -13.73
CA ARG A 78 -6.93 -14.80 -12.68
C ARG A 78 -6.05 -13.70 -12.12
N GLY A 79 -5.60 -12.76 -12.97
CA GLY A 79 -4.62 -11.72 -12.68
C GLY A 79 -3.36 -12.26 -11.99
N SER A 80 -2.71 -11.45 -11.16
CA SER A 80 -1.49 -11.82 -10.44
C SER A 80 -1.76 -12.49 -9.09
N ALA A 81 -1.25 -13.71 -8.90
CA ALA A 81 -1.29 -14.41 -7.61
C ALA A 81 -0.45 -13.68 -6.53
N ARG A 82 0.70 -13.11 -6.91
CA ARG A 82 1.53 -12.32 -5.98
C ARG A 82 0.85 -11.02 -5.53
N ALA A 83 0.10 -10.36 -6.42
CA ALA A 83 -0.67 -9.17 -6.07
C ALA A 83 -1.79 -9.49 -5.06
N LYS A 84 -2.50 -10.62 -5.22
CA LYS A 84 -3.49 -11.10 -4.24
C LYS A 84 -2.86 -11.36 -2.88
N GLN A 85 -1.69 -12.00 -2.85
CA GLN A 85 -0.96 -12.23 -1.60
C GLN A 85 -0.59 -10.92 -0.90
N ARG A 86 -0.02 -9.96 -1.65
CA ARG A 86 0.35 -8.65 -1.10
C ARG A 86 -0.88 -7.92 -0.54
N ALA A 87 -1.98 -7.90 -1.30
CA ALA A 87 -3.22 -7.28 -0.86
C ALA A 87 -3.80 -7.93 0.41
N LEU A 88 -3.70 -9.26 0.55
CA LEU A 88 -4.10 -9.96 1.77
C LEU A 88 -3.21 -9.56 2.96
N TYR A 89 -1.89 -9.52 2.78
CA TYR A 89 -0.98 -9.15 3.87
C TYR A 89 -1.16 -7.69 4.28
N ASP A 90 -1.38 -6.80 3.33
CA ASP A 90 -1.73 -5.41 3.62
C ASP A 90 -3.05 -5.32 4.37
N ALA A 91 -4.07 -6.09 3.99
CA ALA A 91 -5.34 -6.12 4.70
C ALA A 91 -5.21 -6.61 6.14
N MET A 92 -4.32 -7.56 6.42
CA MET A 92 -4.05 -8.02 7.80
C MET A 92 -3.40 -6.93 8.65
N LYS A 93 -2.45 -6.17 8.09
CA LYS A 93 -1.83 -5.01 8.78
C LYS A 93 -2.86 -3.91 9.04
N ASP A 94 -3.68 -3.62 8.03
CA ASP A 94 -4.76 -2.64 8.12
C ASP A 94 -5.79 -3.05 9.18
N PHE A 95 -6.12 -4.34 9.24
CA PHE A 95 -7.03 -4.87 10.25
C PHE A 95 -6.44 -4.71 11.66
N ALA A 96 -5.17 -5.10 11.86
CA ALA A 96 -4.47 -4.92 13.13
C ALA A 96 -4.47 -3.44 13.57
N ALA A 97 -4.24 -2.52 12.65
CA ALA A 97 -4.36 -1.09 12.93
C ALA A 97 -5.79 -0.70 13.32
N SER A 98 -6.79 -1.18 12.56
CA SER A 98 -8.20 -0.84 12.79
C SER A 98 -8.75 -1.32 14.14
N VAL A 99 -8.15 -2.36 14.73
CA VAL A 99 -8.49 -2.86 16.07
C VAL A 99 -7.53 -2.34 17.16
N GLY A 100 -6.65 -1.41 16.82
CA GLY A 100 -5.77 -0.73 17.77
C GLY A 100 -4.56 -1.55 18.24
N VAL A 101 -4.27 -2.70 17.63
CA VAL A 101 -3.09 -3.53 17.96
C VAL A 101 -1.80 -2.83 17.57
N VAL A 102 -1.83 -2.00 16.52
CA VAL A 102 -0.67 -1.23 16.05
C VAL A 102 -1.09 0.19 15.70
N ARG A 103 -0.28 1.17 16.12
CA ARG A 103 -0.36 2.53 15.59
C ARG A 103 0.35 2.56 14.23
N LEU A 104 -0.41 2.70 13.15
CA LEU A 104 0.09 2.52 11.78
C LEU A 104 -0.14 3.77 10.93
N ALA A 105 0.91 4.23 10.24
CA ALA A 105 0.82 5.14 9.12
C ALA A 105 1.25 4.43 7.84
N ARG A 106 0.47 4.62 6.76
CA ARG A 106 0.86 4.19 5.41
C ARG A 106 1.04 5.40 4.53
N ILE A 107 2.15 5.44 3.80
CA ILE A 107 2.45 6.49 2.83
C ILE A 107 2.75 5.88 1.48
N SER A 108 2.13 6.39 0.43
CA SER A 108 2.38 5.95 -0.95
C SER A 108 3.52 6.74 -1.57
N ILE A 109 4.26 6.13 -2.51
CA ILE A 109 5.18 6.87 -3.40
C ILE A 109 4.45 7.95 -4.23
N TYR A 110 3.13 7.85 -4.39
CA TYR A 110 2.30 8.82 -5.12
C TYR A 110 1.73 9.92 -4.22
N ASP A 111 1.83 9.79 -2.90
CA ASP A 111 1.44 10.86 -2.00
C ASP A 111 2.31 12.09 -2.22
N ARG A 112 1.76 13.28 -1.94
CA ARG A 112 2.48 14.54 -2.10
C ARG A 112 2.83 15.13 -0.75
N VAL A 113 4.09 15.53 -0.59
CA VAL A 113 4.61 16.32 0.53
C VAL A 113 5.07 17.65 -0.04
N ASN A 114 4.43 18.74 0.37
CA ASN A 114 4.70 20.09 -0.14
C ASN A 114 4.73 20.18 -1.68
N GLY A 115 3.75 19.55 -2.33
CA GLY A 115 3.63 19.56 -3.79
C GLY A 115 4.55 18.59 -4.55
N ALA A 116 5.57 18.00 -3.93
CA ALA A 116 6.41 16.96 -4.54
C ALA A 116 5.89 15.55 -4.21
N THR A 117 6.04 14.57 -5.12
CA THR A 117 5.67 13.19 -4.80
C THR A 117 6.68 12.58 -3.83
N VAL A 118 6.25 11.64 -3.00
CA VAL A 118 7.16 10.89 -2.11
C VAL A 118 8.23 10.16 -2.92
N ASP A 119 7.92 9.68 -4.13
CA ASP A 119 8.92 9.13 -5.06
C ASP A 119 10.04 10.14 -5.37
N ASP A 120 9.70 11.38 -5.72
CA ASP A 120 10.68 12.43 -6.02
C ASP A 120 11.61 12.73 -4.83
N VAL A 121 11.05 12.68 -3.62
CA VAL A 121 11.78 12.87 -2.37
C VAL A 121 12.75 11.72 -2.13
N LEU A 122 12.27 10.48 -2.28
CA LEU A 122 13.09 9.27 -2.06
C LEU A 122 14.25 9.17 -3.05
N TYR A 123 14.07 9.64 -4.28
CA TYR A 123 15.11 9.69 -5.30
C TYR A 123 15.95 10.98 -5.27
N GLY A 124 15.75 11.85 -4.28
CA GLY A 124 16.54 13.08 -4.11
C GLY A 124 16.33 14.10 -5.22
N ARG A 125 15.24 14.00 -5.99
CA ARG A 125 14.89 14.97 -7.04
C ARG A 125 14.37 16.27 -6.43
N VAL A 126 13.76 16.20 -5.25
CA VAL A 126 13.27 17.35 -4.48
C VAL A 126 13.63 17.16 -3.00
N ALA A 127 14.12 18.22 -2.37
CA ALA A 127 14.30 18.27 -0.92
C ALA A 127 13.02 18.77 -0.23
N VAL A 128 12.68 18.16 0.89
CA VAL A 128 11.56 18.57 1.76
C VAL A 128 12.03 18.62 3.19
N ASP A 129 11.45 19.53 3.95
CA ASP A 129 11.79 19.74 5.35
C ASP A 129 11.29 18.56 6.21
N PRO A 130 12.11 17.93 7.07
CA PRO A 130 11.69 16.78 7.88
C PRO A 130 10.41 16.96 8.71
N PRO A 131 10.10 18.13 9.31
CA PRO A 131 8.82 18.40 9.94
C PRO A 131 7.61 18.25 9.00
N GLN A 132 7.75 18.61 7.71
CA GLN A 132 6.66 18.44 6.73
C GLN A 132 6.42 16.95 6.44
N VAL A 133 7.49 16.17 6.32
CA VAL A 133 7.39 14.70 6.17
C VAL A 133 6.70 14.08 7.39
N ARG A 134 7.08 14.52 8.59
CA ARG A 134 6.44 14.07 9.84
C ARG A 134 4.94 14.40 9.85
N ALA A 135 4.56 15.62 9.50
CA ALA A 135 3.15 16.02 9.45
C ALA A 135 2.35 15.18 8.43
N SER A 136 2.92 14.88 7.26
CA SER A 136 2.28 14.00 6.27
C SER A 136 2.09 12.57 6.80
N LEU A 137 3.04 12.02 7.55
CA LEU A 137 2.90 10.71 8.19
C LEU A 137 1.83 10.71 9.28
N GLU A 138 1.75 11.76 10.09
CA GLU A 138 0.74 11.88 11.15
C GLU A 138 -0.68 12.01 10.59
N ALA A 139 -0.86 12.76 9.51
CA ALA A 139 -2.14 12.84 8.80
C ALA A 139 -2.60 11.48 8.23
N ARG A 140 -1.67 10.54 8.06
CA ARG A 140 -1.91 9.17 7.60
C ARG A 140 -1.96 8.14 8.74
N ALA A 141 -1.77 8.55 9.98
CA ALA A 141 -1.70 7.63 11.12
C ALA A 141 -3.08 7.23 11.61
N TYR A 142 -3.26 5.94 11.89
CA TYR A 142 -4.38 5.42 12.67
C TYR A 142 -3.93 5.15 14.11
N PRO A 143 -4.67 5.62 15.13
CA PRO A 143 -4.27 5.48 16.52
C PRO A 143 -4.31 4.02 16.99
N ALA A 144 -3.44 3.67 17.94
CA ALA A 144 -3.63 2.47 18.73
C ALA A 144 -4.83 2.65 19.69
N ALA A 145 -5.47 1.54 20.08
CA ALA A 145 -6.47 1.61 21.15
C ALA A 145 -5.77 2.00 22.47
N SER A 146 -6.42 2.85 23.25
CA SER A 146 -5.97 3.27 24.59
C SER A 146 -6.13 2.15 25.60
#